data_AF-A0AAU6HC26-F1
#
_entry.id   AF-A0AAU6HC26-F1
#
_cell.length_a   1.000
_cell.length_b   1.000
_cell.length_c   1.000
_cell.angle_alpha   90.00
_cell.angle_beta   90.00
_cell.angle_gamma   90.00
#
_symmetry.space_group_name_H-M   'P 1'
#
loop_
_entity.id
_entity.type
_entity.pdbx_description
1 polymer ?
#
loop_
_entity_poly.entity_id
_entity_poly.type
_entity_poly.pdbx_seq_one_letter_code
_entity_poly.pdbx_strand_id
1 'polypeptide(L)'
;MFAVGDLVGFDIETDDGFTERHYATIEQFRKRDGNNYRRKPTQPYAAFLAPEHSSTQVLPLTKLTQAVDDFEIITDHSTIHADAREWNDWYFKCLRCGGFTYKGAEVMAIHKQSGQRVRLCNDCYKPEELARLGHHVMFYGRDSREIIAALTANPEPLVGPARDSYYEKSEGESYREWADAFPWLVPVPAAELYEQWKGERDRASAAA
;
A
#
# COMPACT_ATOMS: atom_id res chain seq x y z
N MET A 1 10.86 -5.82 -19.84
CA MET A 1 10.41 -5.10 -21.05
C MET A 1 8.91 -4.87 -20.89
N PHE A 2 8.42 -3.66 -21.09
CA PHE A 2 6.99 -3.34 -20.92
C PHE A 2 6.18 -3.67 -22.19
N ALA A 3 4.95 -4.11 -21.99
CA ALA A 3 3.93 -4.34 -23.00
C ALA A 3 2.61 -3.62 -22.66
N VAL A 4 1.76 -3.44 -23.68
CA VAL A 4 0.38 -2.97 -23.46
C VAL A 4 -0.36 -4.03 -22.65
N GLY A 5 -1.08 -3.60 -21.62
CA GLY A 5 -1.74 -4.47 -20.64
C GLY A 5 -0.91 -4.76 -19.39
N ASP A 6 0.39 -4.47 -19.38
CA ASP A 6 1.20 -4.62 -18.18
C ASP A 6 0.74 -3.62 -17.10
N LEU A 7 0.59 -4.12 -15.87
CA LEU A 7 0.40 -3.27 -14.69
C LEU A 7 1.73 -2.66 -14.28
N VAL A 8 1.75 -1.33 -14.13
CA VAL A 8 2.93 -0.58 -13.74
C VAL A 8 2.67 0.30 -12.53
N GLY A 9 3.70 0.46 -11.71
CA GLY A 9 3.79 1.46 -10.64
C GLY A 9 4.55 2.69 -11.13
N PHE A 10 4.09 3.87 -10.71
CA PHE A 10 4.74 5.16 -11.01
C PHE A 10 4.43 6.19 -9.92
N ASP A 11 5.33 7.15 -9.78
CA ASP A 11 5.24 8.15 -8.70
C ASP A 11 4.72 9.49 -9.25
N ILE A 12 3.84 10.13 -8.50
CA ILE A 12 3.33 11.47 -8.75
C ILE A 12 3.73 12.36 -7.55
N GLU A 13 4.40 13.47 -7.82
CA GLU A 13 4.58 14.54 -6.83
C GLU A 13 3.31 15.39 -6.77
N THR A 14 2.77 15.57 -5.57
CA THR A 14 1.60 16.42 -5.32
C THR A 14 2.00 17.84 -4.94
N ASP A 15 1.07 18.80 -5.09
CA ASP A 15 1.33 20.22 -4.86
C ASP A 15 1.80 20.55 -3.42
N ASP A 16 1.46 19.69 -2.46
CA ASP A 16 1.86 19.77 -1.06
C ASP A 16 3.21 19.06 -0.77
N GLY A 17 3.94 18.64 -1.80
CA GLY A 17 5.30 18.09 -1.70
C GLY A 17 5.36 16.60 -1.34
N PHE A 18 4.23 15.89 -1.30
CA PHE A 18 4.20 14.45 -1.08
C PHE A 18 4.41 13.68 -2.39
N THR A 19 5.02 12.50 -2.28
CA THR A 19 5.11 11.56 -3.41
C THR A 19 4.07 10.46 -3.22
N GLU A 20 3.14 10.35 -4.17
CA GLU A 20 2.14 9.30 -4.21
C GLU A 20 2.54 8.22 -5.21
N ARG A 21 2.47 6.96 -4.77
CA ARG A 21 2.62 5.79 -5.63
C ARG A 21 1.29 5.44 -6.27
N HIS A 22 1.24 5.48 -7.60
CA HIS A 22 0.06 5.13 -8.40
C HIS A 22 0.29 3.87 -9.21
N TYR A 23 -0.80 3.16 -9.48
CA TYR A 23 -0.82 1.96 -10.29
C TYR A 23 -1.78 2.12 -11.46
N ALA A 24 -1.38 1.68 -12.65
CA ALA A 24 -2.24 1.64 -13.83
C ALA A 24 -1.74 0.60 -14.82
N THR A 25 -2.62 0.16 -15.71
CA THR A 25 -2.23 -0.65 -16.88
C THR A 25 -1.72 0.25 -18.00
N ILE A 26 -0.68 -0.17 -18.71
CA ILE A 26 -0.24 0.49 -19.94
C ILE A 26 -1.32 0.30 -21.01
N GLU A 27 -2.05 1.36 -21.34
CA GLU A 27 -3.05 1.29 -22.39
C GLU A 27 -2.40 1.40 -23.78
N GLN A 28 -1.43 2.32 -23.92
CA GLN A 28 -0.82 2.62 -25.20
C GLN A 28 0.58 3.20 -25.02
N PHE A 29 1.45 2.99 -26.02
CA PHE A 29 2.75 3.64 -26.06
C PHE A 29 2.70 5.00 -26.77
N ARG A 30 3.60 5.89 -26.36
CA ARG A 30 3.75 7.27 -26.84
C ARG A 30 5.20 7.53 -27.25
N LYS A 31 5.34 8.34 -28.30
CA LYS A 31 6.62 8.87 -28.75
C LYS A 31 7.14 9.93 -27.77
N ARG A 32 8.38 10.38 -27.98
CA ARG A 32 9.00 11.44 -27.17
C ARG A 32 8.27 12.79 -27.25
N ASP A 33 7.63 13.08 -28.38
CA ASP A 33 6.81 14.27 -28.61
C ASP A 33 5.39 14.13 -28.03
N GLY A 34 5.08 13.04 -27.32
CA GLY A 34 3.76 12.76 -26.76
C GLY A 34 2.74 12.19 -27.77
N ASN A 35 3.09 12.08 -29.06
CA ASN A 35 2.18 11.59 -30.08
C ASN A 35 2.06 10.05 -30.10
N ASN A 36 0.97 9.57 -30.69
CA ASN A 36 0.75 8.14 -30.89
C ASN A 36 1.72 7.55 -31.92
N TYR A 37 2.10 6.28 -31.71
CA TYR A 37 2.70 5.49 -32.77
C TYR A 37 1.63 5.02 -33.75
N ARG A 38 1.89 5.10 -35.06
CA ARG A 38 1.00 4.57 -36.10
C ARG A 38 1.07 3.04 -36.24
N ARG A 39 2.12 2.42 -35.70
CA ARG A 39 2.40 0.97 -35.74
C ARG A 39 2.98 0.54 -34.39
N LYS A 40 3.00 -0.75 -34.10
CA LYS A 40 3.59 -1.28 -32.86
C LYS A 40 5.08 -0.87 -32.78
N PRO A 41 5.49 -0.08 -31.78
CA PRO A 41 6.87 0.36 -31.64
C PRO A 41 7.75 -0.79 -31.13
N THR A 42 8.98 -0.88 -31.65
CA THR A 42 10.02 -1.79 -31.13
C THR A 42 10.73 -1.22 -29.90
N GLN A 43 10.85 0.11 -29.83
CA GLN A 43 11.42 0.84 -28.68
C GLN A 43 10.50 2.02 -28.32
N PRO A 44 9.43 1.77 -27.56
CA PRO A 44 8.56 2.83 -27.06
C PRO A 44 9.30 3.76 -26.09
N TYR A 45 8.98 5.05 -26.10
CA TYR A 45 9.60 6.04 -25.20
C TYR A 45 8.78 6.26 -23.91
N ALA A 46 7.46 6.41 -24.05
CA ALA A 46 6.54 6.69 -22.96
C ALA A 46 5.31 5.79 -23.03
N ALA A 47 4.56 5.73 -21.94
CA ALA A 47 3.26 5.07 -21.84
C ALA A 47 2.17 6.10 -21.53
N PHE A 48 0.99 5.88 -22.09
CA PHE A 48 -0.26 6.50 -21.65
C PHE A 48 -0.92 5.58 -20.61
N LEU A 49 -1.25 6.16 -19.47
CA LEU A 49 -1.74 5.47 -18.29
C LEU A 49 -3.05 6.12 -17.85
N ALA A 50 -4.06 5.30 -17.52
CA ALA A 50 -5.32 5.75 -16.96
C ALA A 50 -5.53 5.11 -15.57
N PRO A 51 -4.89 5.64 -14.51
CA PRO A 51 -5.12 5.19 -13.14
C PRO A 51 -6.57 5.49 -12.70
N GLU A 52 -7.13 4.64 -11.84
CA GLU A 52 -8.54 4.73 -11.41
C GLU A 52 -8.85 6.01 -10.61
N HIS A 53 -7.86 6.56 -9.91
CA HIS A 53 -8.05 7.63 -8.91
C HIS A 53 -7.21 8.89 -9.16
N SER A 54 -6.70 9.08 -10.38
CA SER A 54 -6.03 10.32 -10.77
C SER A 54 -6.26 10.64 -12.25
N SER A 55 -5.80 11.81 -12.68
CA SER A 55 -5.81 12.17 -14.10
C SER A 55 -4.92 11.21 -14.91
N THR A 56 -5.26 11.05 -16.18
CA THR A 56 -4.46 10.28 -17.13
C THR A 56 -3.06 10.84 -17.24
N GLN A 57 -2.06 9.95 -17.28
CA GLN A 57 -0.65 10.32 -17.30
C GLN A 57 0.01 9.88 -18.60
N VAL A 58 0.97 10.68 -19.08
CA VAL A 58 1.92 10.27 -20.12
C VAL A 58 3.31 10.34 -19.53
N LEU A 59 3.88 9.18 -19.21
CA LEU A 59 5.17 9.09 -18.52
C LEU A 59 6.20 8.32 -19.35
N PRO A 60 7.48 8.75 -19.36
CA PRO A 60 8.57 7.96 -19.92
C PRO A 60 8.65 6.58 -19.28
N LEU A 61 9.00 5.54 -20.04
CA LEU A 61 9.12 4.18 -19.52
C LEU A 61 10.17 4.06 -18.40
N THR A 62 11.14 4.96 -18.36
CA THR A 62 12.16 5.02 -17.30
C THR A 62 11.61 5.47 -15.95
N LYS A 63 10.40 6.04 -15.92
CA LYS A 63 9.69 6.40 -14.67
C LYS A 63 8.70 5.31 -14.25
N LEU A 64 8.60 4.21 -15.01
CA LEU A 64 7.70 3.12 -14.72
C LEU A 64 8.47 1.96 -14.11
N THR A 65 7.79 1.23 -13.24
CA THR A 65 8.29 0.01 -12.61
C THR A 65 7.23 -1.06 -12.77
N GLN A 66 7.64 -2.33 -12.79
CA GLN A 66 6.66 -3.41 -12.89
C GLN A 66 5.92 -3.52 -11.56
N ALA A 67 4.60 -3.40 -11.59
CA ALA A 67 3.83 -3.41 -10.35
C ALA A 67 3.95 -4.74 -9.60
N VAL A 68 4.23 -5.85 -10.30
CA VAL A 68 4.49 -7.16 -9.68
C VAL A 68 5.63 -7.11 -8.66
N ASP A 69 6.57 -6.18 -8.80
CA ASP A 69 7.68 -6.02 -7.86
C ASP A 69 7.20 -5.46 -6.51
N ASP A 70 6.08 -4.73 -6.49
CA ASP A 70 5.48 -4.12 -5.31
C ASP A 70 4.56 -5.08 -4.52
N PHE A 71 4.26 -6.25 -5.11
CA PHE A 71 3.39 -7.26 -4.50
C PHE A 71 4.09 -8.61 -4.29
N GLU A 72 3.71 -9.30 -3.23
CA GLU A 72 3.99 -10.71 -3.02
C GLU A 72 2.72 -11.51 -3.31
N ILE A 73 2.83 -12.54 -4.17
CA ILE A 73 1.71 -13.37 -4.59
C ILE A 73 1.90 -14.78 -4.06
N ILE A 74 0.97 -15.22 -3.23
CA ILE A 74 0.98 -16.53 -2.59
C ILE A 74 -0.19 -17.36 -3.15
N THR A 75 0.12 -18.58 -3.58
CA THR A 75 -0.84 -19.55 -4.12
C THR A 75 -0.91 -20.84 -3.30
N ASP A 76 -0.06 -20.98 -2.29
CA ASP A 76 -0.10 -22.13 -1.38
C ASP A 76 -1.34 -22.05 -0.46
N HIS A 77 -2.22 -23.05 -0.57
CA HIS A 77 -3.49 -23.09 0.16
C HIS A 77 -3.28 -23.03 1.67
N SER A 78 -2.28 -23.73 2.22
CA SER A 78 -2.05 -23.75 3.68
C SER A 78 -1.67 -22.36 4.20
N THR A 79 -0.87 -21.63 3.44
CA THR A 79 -0.44 -20.27 3.76
C THR A 79 -1.58 -19.26 3.62
N ILE A 80 -2.40 -19.39 2.56
CA ILE A 80 -3.56 -18.52 2.35
C ILE A 80 -4.54 -18.62 3.54
N HIS A 81 -4.73 -19.83 4.08
CA HIS A 81 -5.76 -20.20 5.04
C HIS A 81 -5.27 -20.47 6.47
N ALA A 82 -4.01 -20.13 6.78
CA ALA A 82 -3.39 -20.42 8.08
C ALA A 82 -4.24 -19.96 9.28
N ASP A 83 -4.86 -18.78 9.17
CA ASP A 83 -5.63 -18.15 10.26
C ASP A 83 -7.15 -18.46 10.19
N ALA A 84 -7.64 -19.21 9.20
CA ALA A 84 -9.08 -19.34 8.94
C ALA A 84 -9.83 -20.04 10.08
N ARG A 85 -9.18 -21.01 10.74
CA ARG A 85 -9.79 -21.78 11.83
C ARG A 85 -10.20 -20.94 13.04
N GLU A 86 -9.54 -19.81 13.28
CA GLU A 86 -9.90 -18.89 14.36
C GLU A 86 -11.28 -18.24 14.13
N TRP A 87 -11.78 -18.27 12.88
CA TRP A 87 -13.01 -17.59 12.45
C TRP A 87 -14.20 -18.55 12.29
N ASN A 88 -14.09 -19.77 12.84
CA ASN A 88 -15.07 -20.87 12.69
C ASN A 88 -15.35 -21.29 11.23
N ASP A 89 -14.45 -20.98 10.29
CA ASP A 89 -14.48 -21.46 8.90
C ASP A 89 -13.21 -22.28 8.62
N TRP A 90 -13.28 -23.27 7.73
CA TRP A 90 -12.10 -24.08 7.39
C TRP A 90 -11.19 -23.40 6.35
N TYR A 91 -11.69 -22.34 5.72
CA TYR A 91 -11.00 -21.58 4.69
C TYR A 91 -11.51 -20.13 4.67
N PHE A 92 -10.69 -19.21 4.15
CA PHE A 92 -11.09 -17.84 3.82
C PHE A 92 -11.81 -17.78 2.47
N LYS A 93 -12.89 -17.02 2.43
CA LYS A 93 -13.63 -16.73 1.20
C LYS A 93 -12.93 -15.65 0.38
N CYS A 94 -13.17 -15.65 -0.92
CA CYS A 94 -12.75 -14.57 -1.80
C CYS A 94 -13.40 -13.25 -1.36
N LEU A 95 -12.59 -12.22 -1.09
CA LEU A 95 -13.06 -10.91 -0.62
C LEU A 95 -13.78 -10.08 -1.68
N ARG A 96 -13.62 -10.43 -2.97
CA ARG A 96 -14.17 -9.65 -4.08
C ARG A 96 -15.45 -10.19 -4.65
N CYS A 97 -15.59 -11.51 -4.67
CA CYS A 97 -16.73 -12.19 -5.27
C CYS A 97 -18.03 -12.03 -4.42
N GLY A 98 -18.02 -11.18 -3.37
CA GLY A 98 -19.17 -10.83 -2.53
C GLY A 98 -19.49 -11.89 -1.46
N GLY A 99 -20.08 -11.46 -0.34
CA GLY A 99 -20.42 -12.33 0.80
C GLY A 99 -21.43 -13.46 0.50
N PHE A 100 -22.00 -13.49 -0.71
CA PHE A 100 -22.99 -14.48 -1.16
C PHE A 100 -22.40 -15.62 -1.99
N THR A 101 -21.09 -15.62 -2.29
CA THR A 101 -20.45 -16.70 -3.03
C THR A 101 -19.61 -17.58 -2.11
N TYR A 102 -19.71 -18.90 -2.28
CA TYR A 102 -18.95 -19.90 -1.52
C TYR A 102 -17.50 -20.05 -1.99
N LYS A 103 -17.03 -19.21 -2.92
CA LYS A 103 -15.72 -19.37 -3.56
C LYS A 103 -14.62 -19.14 -2.53
N GLY A 104 -13.82 -20.17 -2.29
CA GLY A 104 -12.60 -20.07 -1.50
C GLY A 104 -11.58 -19.15 -2.15
N ALA A 105 -10.75 -18.53 -1.32
CA ALA A 105 -9.57 -17.86 -1.81
C ALA A 105 -8.53 -18.90 -2.26
N GLU A 106 -7.99 -18.67 -3.45
CA GLU A 106 -6.94 -19.49 -4.08
C GLU A 106 -5.63 -18.70 -4.25
N VAL A 107 -5.71 -17.38 -4.11
CA VAL A 107 -4.59 -16.45 -4.21
C VAL A 107 -4.65 -15.46 -3.04
N MET A 108 -3.51 -15.22 -2.42
CA MET A 108 -3.31 -14.11 -1.49
C MET A 108 -2.26 -13.16 -2.07
N ALA A 109 -2.64 -11.90 -2.27
CA ALA A 109 -1.72 -10.85 -2.67
C ALA A 109 -1.42 -9.94 -1.48
N ILE A 110 -0.14 -9.64 -1.26
CA ILE A 110 0.35 -8.79 -0.18
C ILE A 110 1.07 -7.61 -0.80
N HIS A 111 0.70 -6.37 -0.44
CA HIS A 111 1.46 -5.19 -0.83
C HIS A 111 2.70 -5.09 0.06
N LYS A 112 3.91 -5.21 -0.51
CA LYS A 112 5.15 -5.41 0.25
C LYS A 112 5.45 -4.27 1.21
N GLN A 113 5.17 -3.03 0.81
CA GLN A 113 5.47 -1.86 1.65
C GLN A 113 4.57 -1.79 2.90
N SER A 114 3.28 -2.11 2.77
CA SER A 114 2.31 -1.94 3.87
C SER A 114 1.95 -3.25 4.58
N GLY A 115 2.30 -4.41 4.01
CA GLY A 115 1.84 -5.71 4.49
C GLY A 115 0.34 -5.95 4.30
N GLN A 116 -0.40 -5.03 3.67
CA GLN A 116 -1.83 -5.22 3.44
C GLN A 116 -2.07 -6.40 2.52
N ARG A 117 -2.97 -7.30 2.95
CA ARG A 117 -3.27 -8.56 2.28
C ARG A 117 -4.69 -8.56 1.73
N VAL A 118 -4.86 -9.09 0.53
CA VAL A 118 -6.16 -9.40 -0.07
C VAL A 118 -6.20 -10.86 -0.48
N ARG A 119 -7.31 -11.54 -0.19
CA ARG A 119 -7.55 -12.95 -0.53
C ARG A 119 -8.61 -13.04 -1.62
N LEU A 120 -8.25 -13.68 -2.73
CA LEU A 120 -9.04 -13.71 -3.97
C LEU A 120 -9.14 -15.15 -4.49
N CYS A 121 -10.22 -15.46 -5.21
CA CYS A 121 -10.26 -16.65 -6.05
C CYS A 121 -9.58 -16.36 -7.40
N ASN A 122 -9.28 -17.39 -8.19
CA ASN A 122 -8.62 -17.26 -9.49
C ASN A 122 -9.36 -16.34 -10.47
N ASP A 123 -10.70 -16.31 -10.45
CA ASP A 123 -11.49 -15.44 -11.34
C ASP A 123 -11.40 -13.95 -10.93
N CYS A 124 -11.29 -13.71 -9.63
CA CYS A 124 -11.25 -12.39 -9.02
C CYS A 124 -9.77 -11.86 -8.97
N TYR A 125 -8.75 -12.70 -9.16
CA TYR A 125 -7.33 -12.28 -9.24
C TYR A 125 -6.98 -11.68 -10.60
N LYS A 126 -6.99 -10.35 -10.68
CA LYS A 126 -6.70 -9.58 -11.89
C LYS A 126 -5.77 -8.39 -11.61
N PRO A 127 -5.06 -7.85 -12.62
CA PRO A 127 -4.19 -6.69 -12.45
C PRO A 127 -4.89 -5.49 -11.79
N GLU A 128 -6.17 -5.28 -12.07
CA GLU A 128 -6.95 -4.18 -11.50
C GLU A 128 -7.13 -4.33 -9.99
N GLU A 129 -7.25 -5.57 -9.46
CA GLU A 129 -7.35 -5.77 -8.01
C GLU A 129 -6.02 -5.54 -7.29
N LEU A 130 -4.89 -5.82 -7.95
CA LEU A 130 -3.57 -5.45 -7.42
C LEU A 130 -3.41 -3.93 -7.40
N ALA A 131 -3.80 -3.25 -8.48
CA ALA A 131 -3.79 -1.79 -8.54
C ALA A 131 -4.62 -1.19 -7.39
N ARG A 132 -5.85 -1.70 -7.19
CA ARG A 132 -6.74 -1.26 -6.12
C ARG A 132 -6.15 -1.48 -4.73
N LEU A 133 -5.50 -2.63 -4.48
CA LEU A 133 -4.79 -2.88 -3.21
C LEU A 133 -3.68 -1.84 -2.99
N GLY A 134 -2.87 -1.55 -4.00
CA GLY A 134 -1.84 -0.53 -3.92
C GLY A 134 -2.41 0.89 -3.71
N HIS A 135 -3.51 1.23 -4.38
CA HIS A 135 -4.18 2.52 -4.22
C HIS A 135 -4.80 2.71 -2.84
N HIS A 136 -5.34 1.65 -2.22
CA HIS A 136 -5.82 1.71 -0.83
C HIS A 136 -4.72 2.20 0.12
N VAL A 137 -3.47 1.74 -0.06
CA VAL A 137 -2.32 2.17 0.73
C VAL A 137 -2.00 3.64 0.51
N MET A 138 -2.09 4.10 -0.74
CA MET A 138 -1.94 5.52 -1.09
C MET A 138 -3.01 6.40 -0.42
N PHE A 139 -4.27 5.94 -0.32
CA PHE A 139 -5.32 6.68 0.40
C PHE A 139 -5.03 6.81 1.90
N TYR A 140 -4.55 5.76 2.57
CA TYR A 140 -4.10 5.89 3.97
C TYR A 140 -2.99 6.94 4.12
N GLY A 141 -2.07 7.02 3.15
CA GLY A 141 -1.05 8.06 3.10
C GLY A 141 -1.64 9.47 2.94
N ARG A 142 -2.61 9.66 2.03
CA ARG A 142 -3.35 10.92 1.86
C ARG A 142 -4.05 11.36 3.14
N ASP A 143 -4.80 10.46 3.75
CA ASP A 143 -5.59 10.76 4.95
C ASP A 143 -4.71 11.01 6.18
N SER A 144 -3.45 10.59 6.14
CA SER A 144 -2.48 10.75 7.23
C SER A 144 -1.49 11.90 7.02
N ARG A 145 -1.66 12.74 5.98
CA ARG A 145 -0.67 13.79 5.63
C ARG A 145 -0.32 14.73 6.75
N GLU A 146 -1.31 15.20 7.51
CA GLU A 146 -1.10 16.13 8.62
C GLU A 146 -0.24 15.49 9.72
N ILE A 147 -0.52 14.22 10.05
CA ILE A 147 0.25 13.46 11.05
C ILE A 147 1.68 13.22 10.55
N ILE A 148 1.84 12.81 9.28
CA ILE A 148 3.17 12.58 8.68
C ILE A 148 3.98 13.88 8.69
N ALA A 149 3.39 15.01 8.32
CA ALA A 149 4.06 16.31 8.34
C ALA A 149 4.44 16.73 9.76
N ALA A 150 3.54 16.55 10.74
CA ALA A 150 3.79 16.85 12.15
C ALA A 150 4.97 16.03 12.71
N LEU A 151 4.98 14.71 12.48
CA LEU A 151 6.04 13.82 12.94
C LEU A 151 7.36 14.00 12.18
N THR A 152 7.31 14.47 10.94
CA THR A 152 8.52 14.85 10.19
C THR A 152 9.15 16.10 10.79
N ALA A 153 8.34 17.08 11.20
CA ALA A 153 8.81 18.31 11.81
C ALA A 153 9.25 18.11 13.28
N ASN A 154 8.53 17.30 14.04
CA ASN A 154 8.83 16.98 15.43
C ASN A 154 8.45 15.52 15.77
N PRO A 155 9.44 14.61 15.86
CA PRO A 155 9.22 13.22 16.27
C PRO A 155 8.83 12.98 17.74
N GLU A 156 9.15 13.93 18.63
CA GLU A 156 9.05 13.73 20.09
C GLU A 156 7.67 13.35 20.64
N PRO A 157 6.52 13.78 20.06
CA PRO A 157 5.21 13.42 20.58
C PRO A 157 4.98 11.91 20.71
N LEU A 158 5.62 11.07 19.87
CA LEU A 158 5.50 9.60 19.96
C LEU A 158 6.03 9.02 21.27
N VAL A 159 6.99 9.69 21.91
CA VAL A 159 7.65 9.22 23.15
C VAL A 159 7.24 10.02 24.38
N GLY A 160 6.36 11.00 24.21
CA GLY A 160 5.80 11.78 25.31
C GLY A 160 4.93 10.94 26.25
N PRO A 161 4.76 11.38 27.51
CA PRO A 161 3.99 10.66 28.51
C PRO A 161 2.53 10.44 28.05
N ALA A 162 1.97 9.28 28.40
CA ALA A 162 0.53 9.04 28.32
C ALA A 162 -0.21 9.98 29.28
N ARG A 163 -1.46 10.35 28.95
CA ARG A 163 -2.28 11.09 29.91
C ARG A 163 -2.80 10.12 30.97
N ASP A 164 -2.89 10.60 32.20
CA ASP A 164 -3.49 9.87 33.31
C ASP A 164 -5.03 10.03 33.31
N SER A 165 -5.65 9.90 32.13
CA SER A 165 -7.09 10.07 31.92
C SER A 165 -7.64 8.93 31.09
N TYR A 166 -8.71 8.30 31.57
CA TYR A 166 -9.41 7.24 30.85
C TYR A 166 -10.25 7.77 29.67
N TYR A 167 -10.67 9.04 29.72
CA TYR A 167 -11.61 9.62 28.73
C TYR A 167 -10.94 10.50 27.67
N GLU A 168 -9.71 10.95 27.91
CA GLU A 168 -9.02 11.87 27.02
C GLU A 168 -7.66 11.32 26.62
N LYS A 169 -7.49 11.05 25.32
CA LYS A 169 -6.20 10.68 24.75
C LYS A 169 -5.33 11.92 24.58
N SER A 170 -4.06 11.80 24.92
CA SER A 170 -3.05 12.78 24.52
C SER A 170 -2.81 12.69 23.01
N GLU A 171 -2.23 13.75 22.44
CA GLU A 171 -1.79 13.75 21.04
C GLU A 171 -0.76 12.64 20.79
N GLY A 172 0.17 12.44 21.73
CA GLY A 172 1.15 11.36 21.65
C GLY A 172 0.52 9.97 21.68
N GLU A 173 -0.55 9.75 22.44
CA GLU A 173 -1.30 8.49 22.43
C GLU A 173 -1.97 8.25 21.07
N SER A 174 -2.60 9.28 20.51
CA SER A 174 -3.20 9.20 19.17
C SER A 174 -2.16 8.90 18.09
N TYR A 175 -0.97 9.53 18.16
CA TYR A 175 0.10 9.25 17.21
C TYR A 175 0.72 7.86 17.37
N ARG A 176 0.81 7.32 18.59
CA ARG A 176 1.26 5.95 18.80
C ARG A 176 0.27 4.93 18.24
N GLU A 177 -1.02 5.10 18.50
CA GLU A 177 -2.05 4.22 17.91
C GLU A 177 -2.02 4.27 16.38
N TRP A 178 -1.82 5.47 15.81
CA TRP A 178 -1.63 5.63 14.37
C TRP A 178 -0.34 4.94 13.88
N ALA A 179 0.79 5.10 14.58
CA ALA A 179 2.06 4.50 14.21
C ALA A 179 2.02 2.96 14.30
N ASP A 180 1.27 2.40 15.26
CA ASP A 180 1.02 0.96 15.38
C ASP A 180 0.12 0.45 14.24
N ALA A 181 -0.87 1.23 13.82
CA ALA A 181 -1.78 0.87 12.73
C ALA A 181 -1.14 1.02 11.33
N PHE A 182 -0.26 2.02 11.16
CA PHE A 182 0.33 2.40 9.88
C PHE A 182 1.86 2.57 9.97
N PRO A 183 2.62 1.55 10.41
CA PRO A 183 4.06 1.68 10.65
C PRO A 183 4.86 2.08 9.40
N TRP A 184 4.38 1.72 8.20
CA TRP A 184 5.02 2.08 6.93
C TRP A 184 4.85 3.55 6.52
N LEU A 185 4.00 4.32 7.20
CA LEU A 185 3.81 5.76 6.99
C LEU A 185 4.61 6.61 7.97
N VAL A 186 5.19 6.00 9.02
CA VAL A 186 5.93 6.71 10.06
C VAL A 186 7.26 7.20 9.47
N PRO A 187 7.58 8.52 9.55
CA PRO A 187 8.88 9.02 9.10
C PRO A 187 10.04 8.33 9.82
N VAL A 188 11.13 8.02 9.11
CA VAL A 188 12.26 7.22 9.64
C VAL A 188 12.76 7.70 11.00
N PRO A 189 13.04 9.00 11.23
CA PRO A 189 13.50 9.46 12.56
C PRO A 189 12.49 9.22 13.67
N ALA A 190 11.19 9.32 13.36
CA ALA A 190 10.10 9.09 14.30
C ALA A 190 9.90 7.59 14.57
N ALA A 191 10.07 6.74 13.55
CA ALA A 191 10.00 5.29 13.70
C ALA A 191 11.14 4.77 14.59
N GLU A 192 12.38 5.22 14.37
CA GLU A 192 13.54 4.85 15.19
C GLU A 192 13.35 5.22 16.66
N LEU A 193 12.87 6.45 16.91
CA LEU A 193 12.60 6.94 18.26
C LEU A 193 11.49 6.12 18.94
N TYR A 194 10.44 5.77 18.20
CA TYR A 194 9.31 5.01 18.73
C TYR A 194 9.68 3.55 19.06
N GLU A 195 10.49 2.90 18.23
CA GLU A 195 11.00 1.55 18.52
C GLU A 195 11.87 1.50 19.78
N GLN A 196 12.73 2.51 19.99
CA GLN A 196 13.52 2.62 21.23
C GLN A 196 12.62 2.72 22.46
N TRP A 197 11.60 3.58 22.39
CA TRP A 197 10.62 3.76 23.47
C TRP A 197 9.84 2.48 23.77
N LYS A 198 9.35 1.75 22.75
CA LYS A 198 8.68 0.46 22.94
C LYS A 198 9.60 -0.54 23.65
N GLY A 199 10.85 -0.63 23.20
CA GLY A 199 11.84 -1.52 23.81
C GLY A 199 12.21 -1.16 25.26
N GLU A 200 12.19 0.11 25.64
CA GLU A 200 12.37 0.52 27.05
C GLU A 200 11.15 0.18 27.91
N ARG A 201 9.94 0.41 27.39
CA ARG A 201 8.70 0.09 28.09
C ARG A 201 8.57 -1.41 28.34
N ASP A 202 8.82 -2.24 27.34
CA ASP A 202 8.69 -3.69 27.47
C ASP A 202 9.71 -4.26 28.47
N ARG A 203 10.92 -3.68 28.52
CA ARG A 203 11.92 -4.01 29.55
C ARG A 203 11.48 -3.59 30.95
N ALA A 204 10.87 -2.41 31.10
CA ALA A 204 10.34 -1.94 32.38
C ALA A 204 9.16 -2.79 32.86
N SER A 205 8.25 -3.18 31.95
CA SER A 205 7.11 -4.05 32.26
C SER A 205 7.53 -5.49 32.59
N ALA A 206 8.61 -6.00 32.01
CA ALA A 206 9.15 -7.34 32.33
C ALA A 206 9.91 -7.39 33.67
N ALA A 207 10.32 -6.23 34.21
CA ALA A 207 11.04 -6.12 35.48
C ALA A 207 10.12 -5.84 36.69
N ALA A 208 8.83 -5.62 36.46
CA ALA A 208 7.79 -5.39 37.46
C ALA A 208 6.99 -6.67 37.75
#